data_AF-A0A091DI87-F1
#
_entry.id   AF-A0A091DI87-F1
#
_cell.length_a   1.000
_cell.length_b   1.000
_cell.length_c   1.000
_cell.angle_alpha   90.00
_cell.angle_beta   90.00
_cell.angle_gamma   90.00
#
_symmetry.space_group_name_H-M   'P 1'
#
loop_
_entity.id
_entity.type
_entity.pdbx_description
1 polymer ?
#
loop_
_entity_poly.entity_id
_entity_poly.type
_entity_poly.pdbx_seq_one_letter_code
_entity_poly.pdbx_strand_id
1 'polypeptide(L)'
;MCDRNGGRRLRQWLIEQIDSNLYPGLIWESEEKSMFRIPWKHAGKQDYNQEVDASIFKAWAVFKGKFKEGDKAEPATWKTRLRCALNKSPDFEEVTDRSQLDISEPYKVYRIVPEEEQKCKLGLVAPGCVSDVAEMECGRSEMEDMIKEPPVDDYMGMIKRSPSPPEACRNQLLPDWWVPQPSTGLPLVTGYPTYDPHHAAFSQMVISFYYGGKLVGQATTTCPEGCRLALGPLGLPSTKVYGPEGLELVRFPPADTIPSERQRQVTRKLFGHLERGVLLHSSRQGVFVKRLCQGRVFCSGNAVVCKGRPNKLERDEIVQVFDTSQFFRELQQFYGSQARLPDSRVVLCFGEEFPDMAPLRSKLILVQVEQLYVRQLVEDSGKSCGLGAVLPTPDEPTPDQAFRMFPEICASHQRPFFRENQQITV
;
A
#
# COMPACT_ATOMS: atom_id res chain seq x y z
N MET A 1 13.22 -47.56 -11.43
CA MET A 1 11.90 -47.02 -11.78
C MET A 1 11.94 -45.52 -11.49
N CYS A 2 12.07 -44.69 -12.52
CA CYS A 2 12.21 -43.23 -12.39
C CYS A 2 10.84 -42.58 -12.54
N ASP A 3 10.29 -42.07 -11.43
CA ASP A 3 8.96 -41.48 -11.41
C ASP A 3 8.90 -40.10 -12.07
N ARG A 4 7.91 -39.97 -12.95
CA ARG A 4 7.49 -38.80 -13.72
C ARG A 4 6.80 -37.73 -12.86
N ASN A 5 7.34 -37.42 -11.66
CA ASN A 5 6.53 -36.93 -10.54
C ASN A 5 7.19 -35.87 -9.62
N GLY A 6 8.05 -35.00 -10.18
CA GLY A 6 8.80 -34.00 -9.41
C GLY A 6 7.94 -33.02 -8.57
N GLY A 7 6.72 -32.69 -9.02
CA GLY A 7 5.77 -31.81 -8.33
C GLY A 7 5.11 -32.45 -7.10
N ARG A 8 4.61 -33.69 -7.26
CA ARG A 8 3.95 -34.43 -6.17
C ARG A 8 4.84 -34.67 -4.96
N ARG A 9 6.17 -34.74 -5.14
CA ARG A 9 7.14 -34.89 -4.03
C ARG A 9 7.24 -33.65 -3.15
N LEU A 10 7.22 -32.44 -3.73
CA LEU A 10 7.22 -31.21 -2.94
C LEU A 10 5.87 -31.04 -2.23
N ARG A 11 4.76 -31.29 -2.93
CA ARG A 11 3.41 -31.23 -2.38
C ARG A 11 3.25 -32.13 -1.16
N GLN A 12 3.52 -33.42 -1.32
CA GLN A 12 3.37 -34.39 -0.24
C GLN A 12 4.25 -34.04 0.96
N TRP A 13 5.52 -33.73 0.70
CA TRP A 13 6.46 -33.37 1.76
C TRP A 13 6.01 -32.15 2.56
N LEU A 14 5.54 -31.10 1.88
CA LEU A 14 5.14 -29.86 2.53
C LEU A 14 3.86 -30.05 3.36
N ILE A 15 2.89 -30.82 2.87
CA ILE A 15 1.69 -31.21 3.62
C ILE A 15 2.06 -31.91 4.93
N GLU A 16 2.97 -32.89 4.85
CA GLU A 16 3.47 -33.59 6.05
C GLU A 16 4.17 -32.64 7.02
N GLN A 17 4.94 -31.66 6.52
CA GLN A 17 5.59 -30.67 7.38
C GLN A 17 4.58 -29.74 8.05
N ILE A 18 3.51 -29.33 7.37
CA ILE A 18 2.45 -28.50 7.96
C ILE A 18 1.70 -29.31 9.03
N ASP A 19 1.32 -30.56 8.73
CA ASP A 19 0.60 -31.42 9.67
C ASP A 19 1.45 -31.82 10.89
N SER A 20 2.78 -31.84 10.76
CA SER A 20 3.69 -32.13 11.86
C SER A 20 3.68 -31.07 12.98
N ASN A 21 3.27 -29.84 12.68
CA ASN A 21 3.34 -28.68 13.59
C ASN A 21 4.73 -28.41 14.20
N LEU A 22 5.81 -28.91 13.57
CA LEU A 22 7.18 -28.75 14.06
C LEU A 22 7.79 -27.36 13.80
N TYR A 23 7.23 -26.62 12.84
CA TYR A 23 7.80 -25.35 12.36
C TYR A 23 6.88 -24.18 12.76
N PRO A 24 7.30 -23.31 13.70
CA PRO A 24 6.49 -22.19 14.14
C PRO A 24 6.03 -21.30 12.98
N GLY A 25 4.72 -21.08 12.89
CA GLY A 25 4.11 -20.24 11.86
C GLY A 25 3.89 -20.91 10.49
N LEU A 26 4.30 -22.18 10.32
CA LEU A 26 3.86 -23.02 9.20
C LEU A 26 2.56 -23.72 9.59
N ILE A 27 1.41 -23.20 9.13
CA ILE A 27 0.10 -23.75 9.50
C ILE A 27 -0.90 -23.70 8.34
N TRP A 28 -1.95 -24.51 8.43
CA TRP A 28 -3.15 -24.39 7.60
C TRP A 28 -3.90 -23.10 7.92
N GLU A 29 -4.34 -22.38 6.89
CA GLU A 29 -5.20 -21.19 7.00
C GLU A 29 -6.67 -21.54 6.76
N SER A 30 -6.95 -22.55 5.91
CA SER A 30 -8.30 -23.07 5.66
C SER A 30 -8.53 -24.40 6.37
N GLU A 31 -9.75 -24.61 6.89
CA GLU A 31 -10.17 -25.89 7.48
C GLU A 31 -10.15 -27.04 6.46
N GLU A 32 -10.37 -26.72 5.19
CA GLU A 32 -10.33 -27.65 4.06
C GLU A 32 -8.89 -28.08 3.67
N LYS A 33 -7.86 -27.59 4.38
CA LYS A 33 -6.44 -27.84 4.07
C LYS A 33 -6.06 -27.52 2.62
N SER A 34 -6.66 -26.46 2.09
CA SER A 34 -6.44 -25.96 0.73
C SER A 34 -5.49 -24.76 0.67
N MET A 35 -5.29 -24.07 1.80
CA MET A 35 -4.39 -22.92 1.93
C MET A 35 -3.56 -23.03 3.20
N PHE A 36 -2.29 -22.68 3.10
CA PHE A 36 -1.36 -22.68 4.21
C PHE A 36 -0.45 -21.45 4.14
N ARG A 37 0.12 -21.08 5.28
CA ARG A 37 1.10 -19.99 5.38
C ARG A 37 2.48 -20.51 5.74
N ILE A 38 3.52 -19.90 5.16
CA ILE A 38 4.93 -20.18 5.46
C ILE A 38 5.56 -18.92 6.09
N PRO A 39 6.27 -19.02 7.23
CA PRO A 39 7.05 -17.91 7.78
C PRO A 39 8.08 -17.40 6.77
N TRP A 40 8.22 -16.07 6.66
CA TRP A 40 9.01 -15.43 5.62
C TRP A 40 9.98 -14.36 6.12
N LYS A 41 10.43 -14.46 7.38
CA LYS A 41 11.33 -13.47 8.01
C LYS A 41 12.61 -13.26 7.21
N HIS A 42 13.09 -12.01 7.19
CA HIS A 42 14.31 -11.61 6.49
C HIS A 42 15.53 -11.72 7.40
N ALA A 43 16.61 -12.33 6.89
CA ALA A 43 17.85 -12.54 7.65
C ALA A 43 18.54 -11.24 8.12
N GLY A 44 18.20 -10.09 7.56
CA GLY A 44 18.72 -8.78 7.97
C GLY A 44 17.96 -8.11 9.13
N LYS A 45 16.90 -8.74 9.66
CA LYS A 45 16.17 -8.23 10.83
C LYS A 45 16.95 -8.52 12.12
N GLN A 46 16.94 -7.59 13.09
CA GLN A 46 17.69 -7.74 14.34
C GLN A 46 17.21 -8.91 15.21
N ASP A 47 15.94 -9.28 15.07
CA ASP A 47 15.27 -10.38 15.77
C ASP A 47 15.18 -11.65 14.92
N TYR A 48 16.05 -11.78 13.90
CA TYR A 48 16.15 -12.99 13.10
C TYR A 48 16.91 -14.09 13.85
N ASN A 49 16.23 -15.18 14.15
CA ASN A 49 16.82 -16.40 14.70
C ASN A 49 16.90 -17.45 13.59
N GLN A 50 18.12 -17.71 13.11
CA GLN A 50 18.36 -18.70 12.06
C GLN A 50 17.79 -20.09 12.36
N GLU A 51 17.83 -20.55 13.61
CA GLU A 51 17.35 -21.90 13.96
C GLU A 51 15.83 -22.01 13.81
N VAL A 52 15.11 -20.94 14.15
CA VAL A 52 13.65 -20.89 14.10
C VAL A 52 13.17 -20.42 12.73
N ASP A 53 13.63 -19.26 12.27
CA ASP A 53 13.18 -18.60 11.04
C ASP A 53 13.67 -19.30 9.77
N ALA A 54 14.76 -20.07 9.86
CA ALA A 54 15.24 -20.88 8.74
C ALA A 54 14.86 -22.36 8.83
N SER A 55 14.15 -22.79 9.88
CA SER A 55 13.88 -24.20 10.19
C SER A 55 13.26 -24.97 9.03
N ILE A 56 12.16 -24.48 8.46
CA ILE A 56 11.48 -25.14 7.33
C ILE A 56 12.33 -25.14 6.05
N PHE A 57 13.11 -24.08 5.82
CA PHE A 57 14.02 -24.01 4.67
C PHE A 57 15.19 -25.00 4.82
N LYS A 58 15.73 -25.12 6.03
CA LYS A 58 16.75 -26.12 6.40
C LYS A 58 16.20 -27.53 6.20
N ALA A 59 15.00 -27.81 6.68
CA ALA A 59 14.35 -29.11 6.52
C ALA A 59 14.19 -29.50 5.04
N TRP A 60 13.81 -28.54 4.18
CA TRP A 60 13.75 -28.78 2.74
C TRP A 60 15.13 -29.12 2.16
N ALA A 61 16.18 -28.42 2.58
CA ALA A 61 17.55 -28.69 2.13
C ALA A 61 18.03 -30.09 2.56
N VAL A 62 17.71 -30.52 3.78
CA VAL A 62 17.97 -31.87 4.28
C VAL A 62 17.21 -32.91 3.48
N PHE A 63 15.90 -32.70 3.27
CA PHE A 63 15.04 -33.62 2.50
C PHE A 63 15.53 -33.80 1.05
N LYS A 64 16.06 -32.73 0.45
CA LYS A 64 16.66 -32.78 -0.90
C LYS A 64 18.10 -33.32 -0.92
N GLY A 65 18.67 -33.67 0.23
CA GLY A 65 20.06 -34.16 0.36
C GLY A 65 21.11 -33.10 0.03
N LYS A 66 20.74 -31.81 0.09
CA LYS A 66 21.62 -30.67 -0.25
C LYS A 66 22.24 -29.99 0.98
N PHE A 67 22.05 -30.58 2.16
CA PHE A 67 22.65 -30.17 3.44
C PHE A 67 22.72 -31.38 4.37
N LYS A 68 23.84 -31.56 5.06
CA LYS A 68 24.05 -32.56 6.12
C LYS A 68 24.49 -31.87 7.42
N GLU A 69 24.22 -32.50 8.55
CA GLU A 69 24.59 -31.99 9.86
C GLU A 69 26.12 -31.96 9.99
N GLY A 70 26.68 -30.75 10.11
CA GLY A 70 28.12 -30.48 10.03
C GLY A 70 28.53 -29.60 8.84
N ASP A 71 27.69 -29.45 7.81
CA ASP A 71 27.93 -28.52 6.71
C ASP A 71 27.74 -27.06 7.18
N LYS A 72 28.40 -26.13 6.49
CA LYS A 72 28.20 -24.68 6.72
C LYS A 72 26.74 -24.31 6.44
N ALA A 73 26.09 -23.71 7.44
CA ALA A 73 24.70 -23.30 7.31
C ALA A 73 24.55 -22.05 6.41
N GLU A 74 23.67 -22.14 5.41
CA GLU A 74 23.38 -21.05 4.46
C GLU A 74 21.86 -20.80 4.31
N PRO A 75 21.24 -20.10 5.27
CA PRO A 75 19.79 -19.87 5.29
C PRO A 75 19.25 -19.19 4.02
N ALA A 76 20.00 -18.25 3.46
CA ALA A 76 19.62 -17.54 2.24
C ALA A 76 19.53 -18.49 1.02
N THR A 77 20.47 -19.43 0.91
CA THR A 77 20.50 -20.46 -0.13
C THR A 77 19.30 -21.39 0.01
N TRP A 78 19.01 -21.84 1.23
CA TRP A 78 17.87 -22.73 1.51
C TRP A 78 16.53 -22.08 1.20
N LYS A 79 16.32 -20.83 1.65
CA LYS A 79 15.11 -20.05 1.37
C LYS A 79 14.91 -19.85 -0.13
N THR A 80 15.98 -19.53 -0.86
CA THR A 80 15.93 -19.37 -2.32
C THR A 80 15.52 -20.66 -3.02
N ARG A 81 16.08 -21.81 -2.62
CA ARG A 81 15.75 -23.12 -3.21
C ARG A 81 14.29 -23.51 -2.99
N LEU A 82 13.76 -23.34 -1.78
CA LEU A 82 12.34 -23.64 -1.52
C LEU A 82 11.41 -22.70 -2.30
N ARG A 83 11.70 -21.39 -2.32
CA ARG A 83 10.95 -20.41 -3.12
C ARG A 83 10.90 -20.80 -4.60
N CYS A 84 12.04 -21.17 -5.20
CA CYS A 84 12.07 -21.60 -6.59
C CYS A 84 11.28 -22.90 -6.82
N ALA A 85 11.28 -23.82 -5.85
CA ALA A 85 10.51 -25.06 -5.95
C ALA A 85 9.00 -24.79 -5.91
N LEU A 86 8.54 -23.90 -5.01
CA LEU A 86 7.15 -23.48 -4.93
C LEU A 86 6.70 -22.78 -6.22
N ASN A 87 7.47 -21.81 -6.70
CA ASN A 87 7.10 -21.03 -7.90
C ASN A 87 7.10 -21.83 -9.20
N LYS A 88 7.89 -22.91 -9.28
CA LYS A 88 7.94 -23.80 -10.46
C LYS A 88 6.90 -24.92 -10.40
N SER A 89 6.30 -25.16 -9.24
CA SER A 89 5.38 -26.27 -9.06
C SER A 89 3.96 -25.86 -9.50
N PRO A 90 3.28 -26.66 -10.33
CA PRO A 90 1.87 -26.42 -10.68
C PRO A 90 0.93 -26.70 -9.50
N ASP A 91 1.40 -27.39 -8.47
CA ASP A 91 0.61 -27.73 -7.27
C ASP A 91 0.35 -26.52 -6.36
N PHE A 92 1.06 -25.41 -6.54
CA PHE A 92 1.01 -24.27 -5.64
C PHE A 92 0.79 -22.96 -6.38
N GLU A 93 -0.01 -22.09 -5.77
CA GLU A 93 -0.22 -20.72 -6.21
C GLU A 93 -0.04 -19.78 -5.03
N GLU A 94 0.81 -18.76 -5.19
CA GLU A 94 0.99 -17.73 -4.15
C GLU A 94 -0.25 -16.83 -4.11
N VAL A 95 -0.88 -16.74 -2.94
CA VAL A 95 -2.02 -15.84 -2.70
C VAL A 95 -1.47 -14.56 -2.10
N THR A 96 -1.05 -13.64 -2.96
CA THR A 96 -0.37 -12.39 -2.56
C THR A 96 -1.25 -11.52 -1.67
N ASP A 97 -2.56 -11.46 -1.93
CA ASP A 97 -3.52 -10.63 -1.19
C ASP A 97 -3.69 -11.04 0.28
N ARG A 98 -3.31 -12.28 0.61
CA ARG A 98 -3.35 -12.83 1.98
C ARG A 98 -1.98 -12.91 2.63
N SER A 99 -0.91 -12.75 1.85
CA SER A 99 0.46 -12.76 2.35
C SER A 99 0.75 -11.48 3.12
N GLN A 100 1.36 -11.59 4.30
CA GLN A 100 1.71 -10.44 5.14
C GLN A 100 3.20 -10.43 5.40
N LEU A 101 3.95 -9.66 4.62
CA LEU A 101 5.41 -9.56 4.73
C LEU A 101 5.89 -8.45 5.68
N ASP A 102 4.97 -7.56 6.06
CA ASP A 102 5.34 -6.32 6.75
C ASP A 102 5.10 -6.39 8.28
N ILE A 103 4.51 -7.47 8.80
CA ILE A 103 4.22 -7.68 10.23
C ILE A 103 5.44 -8.25 11.00
N SER A 104 5.36 -8.34 12.33
CA SER A 104 6.45 -8.85 13.20
C SER A 104 6.89 -10.27 12.84
N GLU A 105 5.92 -11.13 12.54
CA GLU A 105 6.11 -12.52 12.14
C GLU A 105 5.61 -12.69 10.69
N PRO A 106 6.38 -12.23 9.70
CA PRO A 106 5.92 -12.15 8.32
C PRO A 106 5.72 -13.55 7.74
N TYR A 107 4.74 -13.68 6.86
CA TYR A 107 4.42 -14.95 6.21
C TYR A 107 3.91 -14.76 4.79
N LYS A 108 4.05 -15.83 3.98
CA LYS A 108 3.45 -15.95 2.65
C LYS A 108 2.36 -17.01 2.67
N VAL A 109 1.25 -16.75 1.98
CA VAL A 109 0.13 -17.68 1.85
C VAL A 109 0.21 -18.35 0.48
N TYR A 110 0.05 -19.67 0.48
CA TYR A 110 0.00 -20.49 -0.71
C TYR A 110 -1.28 -21.32 -0.73
N ARG A 111 -1.91 -21.39 -1.90
CA ARG A 111 -3.05 -22.26 -2.21
C ARG A 111 -2.54 -23.52 -2.89
N ILE A 112 -3.04 -24.68 -2.46
CA ILE A 112 -2.84 -25.95 -3.15
C ILE A 112 -3.84 -26.00 -4.29
N VAL A 113 -3.34 -26.08 -5.52
CA VAL A 113 -4.16 -26.10 -6.73
C VAL A 113 -4.73 -27.53 -6.90
N PRO A 114 -6.05 -27.73 -7.00
CA PRO A 114 -6.66 -29.03 -7.28
C PRO A 114 -6.19 -29.61 -8.63
N GLU A 115 -6.09 -30.94 -8.77
CA GLU A 115 -5.55 -31.58 -9.98
C GLU A 115 -6.36 -31.24 -11.26
N GLU A 116 -7.64 -30.88 -11.10
CA GLU A 116 -8.54 -30.44 -12.17
C GLU A 116 -8.12 -29.09 -12.74
N GLU A 117 -7.72 -28.14 -11.88
CA GLU A 117 -7.27 -26.80 -12.26
C GLU A 117 -5.83 -26.81 -12.84
N GLN A 118 -5.03 -27.81 -12.47
CA GLN A 118 -3.63 -27.92 -12.93
C GLN A 118 -3.51 -28.21 -14.43
N LYS A 119 -4.47 -28.94 -15.02
CA LYS A 119 -4.45 -29.33 -16.44
C LYS A 119 -4.60 -28.12 -17.39
N CYS A 120 -5.29 -27.07 -16.95
CA CYS A 120 -5.48 -25.84 -17.75
C CYS A 120 -4.23 -24.93 -17.78
N LYS A 121 -3.39 -24.96 -16.74
CA LYS A 121 -2.17 -24.12 -16.66
C LYS A 121 -0.97 -24.70 -17.44
N LEU A 122 -1.02 -25.98 -17.83
CA LEU A 122 0.03 -26.68 -18.59
C LEU A 122 -0.19 -26.70 -20.11
N GLY A 123 -1.18 -25.98 -20.63
CA GLY A 123 -1.34 -25.80 -22.08
C GLY A 123 -1.65 -27.09 -22.85
N LEU A 124 -2.35 -28.06 -22.25
CA LEU A 124 -2.93 -29.17 -22.99
C LEU A 124 -4.44 -28.95 -23.15
N VAL A 125 -4.83 -28.59 -24.38
CA VAL A 125 -6.22 -28.59 -24.84
C VAL A 125 -6.78 -30.01 -24.65
N ALA A 126 -7.90 -30.13 -23.93
CA ALA A 126 -8.65 -31.39 -23.90
C ALA A 126 -9.44 -31.55 -25.22
N PRO A 127 -9.44 -32.75 -25.85
CA PRO A 127 -10.02 -32.94 -27.17
C PRO A 127 -11.53 -33.22 -27.10
N GLY A 128 -12.28 -32.57 -27.99
CA GLY A 128 -13.65 -32.93 -28.34
C GLY A 128 -13.78 -33.06 -29.85
N CYS A 129 -13.71 -34.32 -30.32
CA CYS A 129 -14.05 -34.92 -31.62
C CYS A 129 -14.32 -34.04 -32.86
N VAL A 130 -13.55 -34.25 -33.94
CA VAL A 130 -13.90 -35.11 -35.10
C VAL A 130 -12.64 -35.49 -35.88
N SER A 131 -12.72 -36.61 -36.62
CA SER A 131 -11.67 -37.37 -37.33
C SER A 131 -10.70 -36.56 -38.19
N ASP A 132 -9.41 -36.95 -38.23
CA ASP A 132 -8.88 -37.77 -39.34
C ASP A 132 -7.44 -38.22 -39.11
N VAL A 133 -7.10 -39.32 -39.79
CA VAL A 133 -5.84 -40.07 -39.75
C VAL A 133 -4.70 -39.31 -40.42
N ALA A 134 -3.54 -39.19 -39.76
CA ALA A 134 -2.24 -39.18 -40.43
C ALA A 134 -1.11 -39.49 -39.43
N GLU A 135 -0.47 -40.64 -39.63
CA GLU A 135 0.85 -40.96 -39.10
C GLU A 135 1.87 -39.94 -39.61
N MET A 136 2.76 -39.44 -38.74
CA MET A 136 4.11 -39.10 -39.18
C MET A 136 5.10 -39.20 -38.01
N GLU A 137 5.99 -40.17 -38.15
CA GLU A 137 7.11 -40.45 -37.28
C GLU A 137 8.30 -39.51 -37.57
N CYS A 138 9.10 -39.34 -36.51
CA CYS A 138 10.55 -39.18 -36.48
C CYS A 138 11.15 -37.76 -36.37
N GLY A 139 11.97 -37.62 -35.32
CA GLY A 139 12.86 -36.51 -35.06
C GLY A 139 13.62 -36.67 -33.73
N ARG A 140 14.25 -37.83 -33.53
CA ARG A 140 15.08 -38.17 -32.36
C ARG A 140 16.47 -37.57 -32.55
N SER A 141 16.82 -36.49 -31.83
CA SER A 141 18.19 -36.14 -31.40
C SER A 141 18.26 -34.68 -30.95
N GLU A 142 18.31 -34.43 -29.64
CA GLU A 142 18.96 -33.25 -29.02
C GLU A 142 18.82 -33.32 -27.47
N MET A 143 19.18 -34.47 -26.87
CA MET A 143 19.13 -34.61 -25.39
C MET A 143 20.49 -34.91 -24.76
N GLU A 144 21.60 -34.56 -25.41
CA GLU A 144 22.94 -34.92 -24.91
C GLU A 144 23.92 -33.76 -24.68
N ASP A 145 23.48 -32.49 -24.60
CA ASP A 145 24.44 -31.36 -24.61
C ASP A 145 24.29 -30.24 -23.56
N MET A 146 23.76 -30.49 -22.35
CA MET A 146 23.80 -29.47 -21.29
C MET A 146 24.17 -29.94 -19.88
N ILE A 147 24.93 -31.04 -19.74
CA ILE A 147 25.64 -31.33 -18.48
C ILE A 147 27.09 -30.83 -18.60
N LYS A 148 27.30 -29.56 -18.25
CA LYS A 148 28.59 -29.06 -17.78
C LYS A 148 28.36 -27.87 -16.84
N GLU A 149 28.65 -28.08 -15.55
CA GLU A 149 28.79 -26.99 -14.57
C GLU A 149 30.16 -26.29 -14.75
N PRO A 150 30.24 -24.95 -14.61
CA PRO A 150 31.50 -24.26 -14.40
C PRO A 150 31.91 -24.24 -12.91
N PRO A 151 33.20 -24.01 -12.60
CA PRO A 151 33.77 -24.19 -11.26
C PRO A 151 33.43 -23.07 -10.26
N VAL A 152 33.66 -23.40 -8.99
CA VAL A 152 33.23 -22.75 -7.73
C VAL A 152 33.79 -21.35 -7.41
N ASP A 153 34.31 -20.57 -8.36
CA ASP A 153 35.01 -19.31 -8.02
C ASP A 153 34.38 -18.01 -8.56
N ASP A 154 33.12 -18.04 -9.02
CA ASP A 154 32.44 -16.84 -9.54
C ASP A 154 31.21 -16.39 -8.72
N TYR A 155 31.00 -16.95 -7.51
CA TYR A 155 29.83 -16.61 -6.68
C TYR A 155 30.10 -15.56 -5.58
N MET A 156 31.24 -14.88 -5.63
CA MET A 156 31.60 -13.85 -4.63
C MET A 156 31.57 -12.41 -5.18
N GLY A 157 30.97 -12.20 -6.36
CA GLY A 157 30.81 -10.88 -7.00
C GLY A 157 29.41 -10.24 -6.91
N MET A 158 28.38 -10.97 -6.46
CA MET A 158 26.99 -10.50 -6.45
C MET A 158 26.59 -9.68 -5.19
N ILE A 159 27.57 -9.06 -4.54
CA ILE A 159 27.34 -7.98 -3.58
C ILE A 159 28.03 -6.73 -4.13
N LYS A 160 27.49 -6.18 -5.23
CA LYS A 160 27.50 -4.76 -5.65
C LYS A 160 27.17 -4.68 -7.15
N ARG A 161 26.27 -3.74 -7.48
CA ARG A 161 25.75 -3.37 -8.81
C ARG A 161 24.62 -4.26 -9.35
N SER A 162 23.39 -3.85 -9.04
CA SER A 162 22.30 -3.99 -10.01
C SER A 162 22.36 -2.79 -10.97
N PRO A 163 22.31 -3.00 -12.30
CA PRO A 163 22.29 -1.92 -13.27
C PRO A 163 20.90 -1.28 -13.34
N SER A 164 20.87 0.05 -13.35
CA SER A 164 19.71 0.82 -13.82
C SER A 164 19.38 0.43 -15.27
N PRO A 165 18.11 0.42 -15.71
CA PRO A 165 17.79 0.18 -17.12
C PRO A 165 18.33 1.33 -17.99
N PRO A 166 18.79 1.06 -19.22
CA PRO A 166 19.35 2.09 -20.08
C PRO A 166 18.28 3.07 -20.57
N GLU A 167 18.69 4.33 -20.66
CA GLU A 167 17.95 5.43 -21.25
C GLU A 167 17.61 5.13 -22.71
N ALA A 168 16.34 4.87 -22.98
CA ALA A 168 15.76 4.98 -24.32
C ALA A 168 14.66 6.03 -24.28
N CYS A 169 15.06 7.31 -24.29
CA CYS A 169 14.21 8.38 -24.74
C CYS A 169 13.88 8.16 -26.22
N ARG A 170 12.67 7.72 -26.50
CA ARG A 170 12.00 8.03 -27.76
C ARG A 170 10.52 8.26 -27.50
N ASN A 171 10.19 9.53 -27.31
CA ASN A 171 8.89 10.17 -27.55
C ASN A 171 7.74 9.18 -27.79
N GLN A 172 7.19 8.65 -26.70
CA GLN A 172 5.80 8.23 -26.69
C GLN A 172 5.04 9.36 -25.99
N LEU A 173 4.29 10.12 -26.78
CA LEU A 173 3.24 11.00 -26.28
C LEU A 173 2.33 10.14 -25.39
N LEU A 174 2.41 10.35 -24.07
CA LEU A 174 1.60 9.65 -23.08
C LEU A 174 0.18 10.26 -23.08
N PRO A 175 -0.89 9.45 -22.97
CA PRO A 175 -2.27 9.94 -23.09
C PRO A 175 -2.66 10.82 -21.89
N ASP A 176 -3.40 11.89 -22.15
CA ASP A 176 -4.00 12.77 -21.14
C ASP A 176 -4.89 11.97 -20.18
N TRP A 177 -4.39 11.69 -18.98
CA TRP A 177 -4.99 10.74 -18.01
C TRP A 177 -6.12 11.33 -17.16
N TRP A 178 -6.52 12.57 -17.43
CA TRP A 178 -7.60 13.30 -16.72
C TRP A 178 -8.67 13.85 -17.67
N VAL A 179 -8.71 13.46 -18.95
CA VAL A 179 -9.80 13.86 -19.85
C VAL A 179 -11.09 13.16 -19.44
N PRO A 180 -12.19 13.89 -19.16
CA PRO A 180 -13.49 13.28 -19.00
C PRO A 180 -13.88 12.54 -20.29
N GLN A 181 -14.21 11.25 -20.20
CA GLN A 181 -14.88 10.56 -21.30
C GLN A 181 -16.16 11.35 -21.66
N PRO A 182 -16.37 11.73 -22.93
CA PRO A 182 -17.59 12.44 -23.30
C PRO A 182 -18.77 11.48 -23.17
N SER A 183 -19.58 11.70 -22.13
CA SER A 183 -20.92 11.15 -22.06
C SER A 183 -21.74 11.70 -23.24
N THR A 184 -22.36 10.79 -23.99
CA THR A 184 -23.24 11.04 -25.13
C THR A 184 -24.40 11.97 -24.74
N GLY A 185 -24.19 13.27 -24.92
CA GLY A 185 -25.19 14.32 -24.82
C GLY A 185 -25.26 15.07 -26.15
N LEU A 186 -26.47 15.23 -26.69
CA LEU A 186 -26.75 15.86 -27.99
C LEU A 186 -26.21 17.30 -28.09
N PRO A 187 -25.81 17.77 -29.28
CA PRO A 187 -25.23 19.09 -29.46
C PRO A 187 -26.32 20.16 -29.52
N LEU A 188 -26.21 21.21 -28.69
CA LEU A 188 -26.93 22.45 -28.94
C LEU A 188 -25.99 23.66 -28.81
N VAL A 189 -25.75 24.24 -29.98
CA VAL A 189 -25.34 25.63 -30.26
C VAL A 189 -23.90 26.05 -29.95
N THR A 190 -23.28 26.50 -31.05
CA THR A 190 -21.97 27.08 -31.23
C THR A 190 -21.84 28.46 -30.56
N GLY A 191 -20.73 28.67 -29.84
CA GLY A 191 -20.13 30.00 -29.69
C GLY A 191 -20.32 30.69 -28.36
N TYR A 192 -19.68 30.20 -27.29
CA TYR A 192 -19.13 31.03 -26.20
C TYR A 192 -17.91 30.27 -25.62
N PRO A 193 -16.74 30.90 -25.41
CA PRO A 193 -15.64 30.23 -24.74
C PRO A 193 -16.05 29.96 -23.30
N THR A 194 -16.17 28.68 -22.95
CA THR A 194 -16.48 28.19 -21.60
C THR A 194 -15.27 28.39 -20.68
N TYR A 195 -15.12 29.59 -20.14
CA TYR A 195 -14.45 29.76 -18.85
C TYR A 195 -15.53 29.72 -17.78
N ASP A 196 -15.80 28.52 -17.25
CA ASP A 196 -16.62 28.35 -16.05
C ASP A 196 -15.77 28.72 -14.82
N PRO A 197 -16.06 29.84 -14.12
CA PRO A 197 -15.30 30.26 -12.94
C PRO A 197 -15.39 29.27 -11.77
N HIS A 198 -16.38 28.35 -11.80
CA HIS A 198 -16.61 27.39 -10.72
C HIS A 198 -15.56 26.28 -10.65
N HIS A 199 -14.81 26.00 -11.72
CA HIS A 199 -13.78 24.95 -11.72
C HIS A 199 -12.61 25.25 -10.74
N ALA A 200 -12.24 26.52 -10.60
CA ALA A 200 -11.11 26.93 -9.75
C ALA A 200 -11.43 26.93 -8.26
N ALA A 201 -12.70 26.95 -7.85
CA ALA A 201 -13.08 26.93 -6.43
C ALA A 201 -12.83 25.55 -5.79
N PHE A 202 -13.06 24.48 -6.56
CA PHE A 202 -12.88 23.11 -6.08
C PHE A 202 -11.44 22.61 -6.16
N SER A 203 -10.53 23.30 -6.88
CA SER A 203 -9.11 22.94 -6.88
C SER A 203 -8.38 23.39 -5.61
N GLN A 204 -8.96 24.32 -4.85
CA GLN A 204 -8.33 24.87 -3.66
C GLN A 204 -8.41 23.87 -2.49
N MET A 205 -7.25 23.52 -1.94
CA MET A 205 -7.15 22.63 -0.79
C MET A 205 -6.39 23.29 0.35
N VAL A 206 -6.84 23.04 1.58
CA VAL A 206 -6.07 23.29 2.80
C VAL A 206 -5.50 21.96 3.29
N ILE A 207 -4.20 21.93 3.50
CA ILE A 207 -3.43 20.74 3.87
C ILE A 207 -2.75 21.03 5.20
N SER A 208 -3.16 20.32 6.26
CA SER A 208 -2.64 20.51 7.62
C SER A 208 -1.85 19.29 8.07
N PHE A 209 -0.64 19.50 8.57
CA PHE A 209 0.31 18.47 8.98
C PHE A 209 0.33 18.32 10.49
N TYR A 210 0.21 17.10 10.98
CA TYR A 210 0.25 16.79 12.40
C TYR A 210 1.31 15.73 12.71
N TYR A 211 2.17 16.00 13.68
CA TYR A 211 3.11 15.02 14.22
C TYR A 211 2.78 14.69 15.67
N GLY A 212 2.42 13.43 15.96
CA GLY A 212 2.03 13.03 17.32
C GLY A 212 0.83 13.82 17.83
N GLY A 213 -0.14 14.08 16.94
CA GLY A 213 -1.32 14.90 17.21
C GLY A 213 -1.10 16.41 17.25
N LYS A 214 0.14 16.92 17.17
CA LYS A 214 0.40 18.37 17.19
C LYS A 214 0.43 18.93 15.79
N LEU A 215 -0.33 20.01 15.53
CA LEU A 215 -0.26 20.76 14.28
C LEU A 215 1.14 21.37 14.15
N VAL A 216 1.86 21.00 13.10
CA VAL A 216 3.25 21.44 12.85
C VAL A 216 3.38 22.30 11.60
N GLY A 217 2.36 22.33 10.75
CA GLY A 217 2.35 23.16 9.55
C GLY A 217 1.02 23.10 8.81
N GLN A 218 0.78 24.11 7.98
CA GLN A 218 -0.36 24.18 7.10
C GLN A 218 0.08 24.77 5.76
N ALA A 219 -0.47 24.25 4.67
CA ALA A 219 -0.28 24.77 3.33
C ALA A 219 -1.64 24.90 2.64
N THR A 220 -1.75 25.90 1.76
CA THR A 220 -2.91 26.06 0.88
C THR A 220 -2.41 25.98 -0.54
N THR A 221 -3.01 25.11 -1.34
CA THR A 221 -2.73 25.01 -2.78
C THR A 221 -3.97 25.40 -3.55
N THR A 222 -3.76 26.09 -4.67
CA THR A 222 -4.80 26.46 -5.63
C THR A 222 -4.52 25.86 -7.01
N CYS A 223 -3.53 24.96 -7.12
CA CYS A 223 -3.07 24.38 -8.37
C CYS A 223 -4.16 23.45 -8.95
N PRO A 224 -4.73 23.75 -10.13
CA PRO A 224 -5.80 22.94 -10.71
C PRO A 224 -5.33 21.54 -11.13
N GLU A 225 -4.05 21.38 -11.48
CA GLU A 225 -3.43 20.09 -11.77
C GLU A 225 -3.33 19.23 -10.50
N GLY A 226 -3.27 19.86 -9.32
CA GLY A 226 -3.09 19.23 -8.02
C GLY A 226 -1.70 19.48 -7.45
N CYS A 227 -1.36 18.73 -6.40
CA CYS A 227 -0.09 18.87 -5.70
C CYS A 227 0.52 17.51 -5.33
N ARG A 228 1.81 17.52 -5.02
CA ARG A 228 2.54 16.37 -4.48
C ARG A 228 3.01 16.66 -3.06
N LEU A 229 2.62 15.82 -2.12
CA LEU A 229 3.18 15.79 -0.77
C LEU A 229 4.51 15.04 -0.79
N ALA A 230 5.64 15.73 -0.60
CA ALA A 230 6.97 15.10 -0.52
C ALA A 230 7.95 15.93 0.32
N LEU A 231 9.13 15.41 0.63
CA LEU A 231 10.15 16.14 1.41
C LEU A 231 10.95 17.13 0.56
N GLY A 232 11.12 16.82 -0.73
CA GLY A 232 11.89 17.62 -1.65
C GLY A 232 11.50 17.37 -3.12
N PRO A 233 12.02 18.19 -4.04
CA PRO A 233 11.87 17.94 -5.47
C PRO A 233 12.63 16.66 -5.88
N LEU A 234 12.13 15.97 -6.90
CA LEU A 234 12.83 14.84 -7.53
C LEU A 234 13.84 15.39 -8.54
N GLY A 235 15.15 15.32 -8.25
CA GLY A 235 16.22 15.69 -9.19
C GLY A 235 16.41 17.21 -9.43
N LEU A 236 17.60 17.57 -9.97
CA LEU A 236 18.29 18.88 -10.05
C LEU A 236 17.50 20.21 -9.96
N PRO A 237 18.12 21.27 -9.42
CA PRO A 237 17.50 22.55 -9.15
C PRO A 237 17.37 23.37 -10.44
N SER A 238 16.38 23.09 -11.27
CA SER A 238 15.98 23.98 -12.36
C SER A 238 14.65 24.66 -12.01
N THR A 239 14.78 25.84 -11.41
CA THR A 239 13.94 27.03 -11.60
C THR A 239 12.50 26.80 -12.10
N LYS A 240 11.65 26.19 -11.26
CA LYS A 240 10.21 26.48 -11.03
C LYS A 240 9.69 25.46 -10.01
N VAL A 241 8.82 25.89 -9.10
CA VAL A 241 8.24 25.05 -8.00
C VAL A 241 7.30 23.96 -8.53
N TYR A 242 7.01 23.97 -9.83
CA TYR A 242 6.26 22.95 -10.54
C TYR A 242 7.19 21.78 -10.88
N GLY A 243 6.81 20.56 -10.44
CA GLY A 243 7.47 19.36 -10.95
C GLY A 243 7.32 19.26 -12.48
N PRO A 244 8.03 18.33 -13.14
CA PRO A 244 7.93 18.12 -14.60
C PRO A 244 6.51 17.80 -15.13
N GLU A 245 5.52 17.67 -14.24
CA GLU A 245 4.13 17.28 -14.51
C GLU A 245 3.11 18.40 -14.21
N GLY A 246 3.52 19.65 -13.94
CA GLY A 246 2.61 20.77 -13.63
C GLY A 246 2.05 20.79 -12.20
N LEU A 247 2.37 19.78 -11.39
CA LEU A 247 1.95 19.67 -9.99
C LEU A 247 2.76 20.57 -9.05
N GLU A 248 2.07 21.20 -8.09
CA GLU A 248 2.71 21.96 -7.01
C GLU A 248 3.37 21.03 -5.98
N LEU A 249 4.60 21.31 -5.56
CA LEU A 249 5.24 20.58 -4.46
C LEU A 249 4.84 21.16 -3.11
N VAL A 250 4.06 20.42 -2.32
CA VAL A 250 3.77 20.75 -0.92
C VAL A 250 4.70 19.94 -0.01
N ARG A 251 5.54 20.64 0.75
CA ARG A 251 6.59 20.01 1.55
C ARG A 251 6.08 19.56 2.92
N PHE A 252 6.48 18.37 3.35
CA PHE A 252 6.34 17.97 4.75
C PHE A 252 7.18 18.91 5.65
N PRO A 253 6.66 19.36 6.80
CA PRO A 253 7.45 20.05 7.81
C PRO A 253 8.67 19.19 8.26
N PRO A 254 9.84 19.80 8.52
CA PRO A 254 11.01 19.04 8.95
C PRO A 254 10.77 18.39 10.31
N ALA A 255 11.32 17.18 10.50
CA ALA A 255 11.19 16.42 11.74
C ALA A 255 11.81 17.16 12.95
N ASP A 256 12.70 18.14 12.72
CA ASP A 256 13.35 18.91 13.78
C ASP A 256 12.36 19.70 14.65
N THR A 257 11.16 19.96 14.13
CA THR A 257 10.03 20.55 14.86
C THR A 257 9.46 19.64 15.96
N ILE A 258 9.77 18.34 15.93
CA ILE A 258 9.25 17.35 16.88
C ILE A 258 10.06 17.43 18.18
N PRO A 259 9.44 17.72 19.33
CA PRO A 259 10.16 17.86 20.60
C PRO A 259 10.67 16.52 21.14
N SER A 260 9.89 15.44 20.98
CA SER A 260 10.25 14.10 21.43
C SER A 260 11.36 13.51 20.57
N GLU A 261 12.55 13.29 21.13
CA GLU A 261 13.69 12.73 20.39
C GLU A 261 13.40 11.34 19.81
N ARG A 262 12.68 10.50 20.57
CA ARG A 262 12.25 9.19 20.10
C ARG A 262 11.36 9.31 18.86
N GLN A 263 10.33 10.13 18.94
CA GLN A 263 9.41 10.34 17.80
C GLN A 263 10.15 10.97 16.62
N ARG A 264 11.03 11.94 16.86
CA ARG A 264 11.86 12.60 15.85
C ARG A 264 12.66 11.60 15.03
N GLN A 265 13.36 10.67 15.70
CA GLN A 265 14.15 9.63 15.03
C GLN A 265 13.28 8.69 14.19
N VAL A 266 12.12 8.30 14.73
CA VAL A 266 11.13 7.47 14.04
C VAL A 266 10.61 8.18 12.78
N THR A 267 10.19 9.44 12.89
CA THR A 267 9.72 10.25 11.76
C THR A 267 10.80 10.43 10.69
N ARG A 268 12.06 10.68 11.09
CA ARG A 268 13.19 10.78 10.14
C ARG A 268 13.42 9.48 9.36
N LYS A 269 13.27 8.31 9.99
CA LYS A 269 13.35 7.02 9.29
C LYS A 269 12.19 6.85 8.30
N LEU A 270 10.98 7.23 8.68
CA LEU A 270 9.81 7.17 7.79
C LEU A 270 9.97 8.09 6.59
N PHE A 271 10.52 9.29 6.78
CA PHE A 271 10.80 10.25 5.72
C PHE A 271 11.65 9.70 4.57
N GLY A 272 12.65 8.86 4.84
CA GLY A 272 13.42 8.17 3.79
C GLY A 272 12.57 7.27 2.88
N HIS A 273 11.38 6.86 3.32
CA HIS A 273 10.45 6.05 2.53
C HIS A 273 9.36 6.89 1.85
N LEU A 274 9.32 8.22 2.10
CA LEU A 274 8.34 9.15 1.55
C LEU A 274 8.86 10.00 0.37
N GLU A 275 10.06 9.71 -0.15
CA GLU A 275 10.71 10.53 -1.18
C GLU A 275 9.87 10.75 -2.45
N ARG A 276 9.25 9.69 -2.99
CA ARG A 276 8.35 9.80 -4.16
C ARG A 276 7.02 10.49 -3.83
N GLY A 277 6.66 10.54 -2.55
CA GLY A 277 5.49 11.26 -2.06
C GLY A 277 4.13 10.65 -2.41
N VAL A 278 3.11 11.49 -2.27
CA VAL A 278 1.70 11.20 -2.59
C VAL A 278 1.16 12.34 -3.45
N LEU A 279 0.45 12.02 -4.53
CA LEU A 279 -0.23 13.02 -5.35
C LEU A 279 -1.64 13.25 -4.81
N LEU A 280 -2.05 14.52 -4.77
CA LEU A 280 -3.38 14.98 -4.43
C LEU A 280 -3.94 15.76 -5.61
N HIS A 281 -5.17 15.48 -5.98
CA HIS A 281 -5.91 16.25 -6.97
C HIS A 281 -7.29 16.56 -6.41
N SER A 282 -7.73 17.81 -6.55
CA SER A 282 -9.04 18.25 -6.09
C SER A 282 -9.82 18.88 -7.23
N SER A 283 -11.07 18.46 -7.37
CA SER A 283 -11.99 18.94 -8.40
C SER A 283 -13.42 18.93 -7.87
N ARG A 284 -14.37 19.35 -8.72
CA ARG A 284 -15.80 19.30 -8.41
C ARG A 284 -16.31 17.89 -8.09
N GLN A 285 -15.64 16.85 -8.60
CA GLN A 285 -16.03 15.47 -8.30
C GLN A 285 -15.61 15.06 -6.89
N GLY A 286 -14.53 15.63 -6.37
CA GLY A 286 -13.95 15.16 -5.13
C GLY A 286 -12.46 15.41 -4.99
N VAL A 287 -11.88 14.72 -3.99
CA VAL A 287 -10.44 14.66 -3.76
C VAL A 287 -9.96 13.25 -4.11
N PHE A 288 -8.90 13.19 -4.90
CA PHE A 288 -8.27 11.97 -5.38
C PHE A 288 -6.83 11.90 -4.86
N VAL A 289 -6.40 10.69 -4.52
CA VAL A 289 -5.07 10.42 -3.96
C VAL A 289 -4.41 9.32 -4.77
N LYS A 290 -3.13 9.52 -5.12
CA LYS A 290 -2.28 8.48 -5.70
C LYS A 290 -0.99 8.33 -4.89
N ARG A 291 -0.77 7.15 -4.32
CA ARG A 291 0.43 6.87 -3.52
C ARG A 291 1.60 6.46 -4.43
N LEU A 292 2.72 7.18 -4.35
CA LEU A 292 3.95 6.85 -5.08
C LEU A 292 5.10 6.40 -4.16
N CYS A 293 5.03 6.79 -2.88
CA CYS A 293 6.06 6.50 -1.89
C CYS A 293 6.20 5.00 -1.54
N GLN A 294 7.34 4.67 -0.94
CA GLN A 294 7.60 3.33 -0.44
C GLN A 294 6.84 3.08 0.85
N GLY A 295 6.80 4.06 1.76
CA GLY A 295 6.08 3.98 3.01
C GLY A 295 4.59 3.78 2.81
N ARG A 296 3.95 3.05 3.72
CA ARG A 296 2.51 2.78 3.69
C ARG A 296 1.73 4.05 4.02
N VAL A 297 0.63 4.27 3.32
CA VAL A 297 -0.28 5.40 3.53
C VAL A 297 -1.68 4.84 3.66
N PHE A 298 -2.40 5.30 4.67
CA PHE A 298 -3.77 4.91 4.96
C PHE A 298 -4.66 6.15 4.91
N CYS A 299 -5.95 5.99 4.64
CA CYS A 299 -6.85 7.13 4.43
C CYS A 299 -8.21 6.99 5.13
N SER A 300 -8.84 8.12 5.42
CA SER A 300 -10.27 8.22 5.72
C SER A 300 -10.86 9.40 4.98
N GLY A 301 -12.14 9.29 4.63
CA GLY A 301 -12.94 10.34 4.00
C GLY A 301 -14.32 9.78 3.63
N ASN A 302 -15.24 10.63 3.20
CA ASN A 302 -16.64 10.23 2.97
C ASN A 302 -16.82 9.22 1.82
N ALA A 303 -15.88 9.16 0.87
CA ALA A 303 -15.89 8.19 -0.24
C ALA A 303 -15.22 6.85 0.14
N VAL A 304 -14.56 6.77 1.30
CA VAL A 304 -13.82 5.57 1.73
C VAL A 304 -14.66 4.79 2.75
N VAL A 305 -15.13 3.61 2.36
CA VAL A 305 -15.96 2.75 3.22
C VAL A 305 -15.08 2.01 4.25
N CYS A 306 -15.22 2.37 5.52
CA CYS A 306 -14.57 1.68 6.63
C CYS A 306 -15.26 0.33 6.94
N LYS A 307 -14.75 -0.77 6.38
CA LYS A 307 -15.28 -2.14 6.62
C LYS A 307 -14.66 -2.83 7.85
N GLY A 308 -14.35 -2.08 8.90
CA GLY A 308 -13.69 -2.62 10.11
C GLY A 308 -12.22 -3.03 9.93
N ARG A 309 -11.57 -2.58 8.85
CA ARG A 309 -10.14 -2.78 8.59
C ARG A 309 -9.48 -1.45 8.19
N PRO A 310 -8.16 -1.29 8.40
CA PRO A 310 -7.41 -0.13 7.92
C PRO A 310 -7.54 0.06 6.40
N ASN A 311 -7.71 1.30 5.96
CA ASN A 311 -7.90 1.68 4.57
C ASN A 311 -6.56 2.04 3.93
N LYS A 312 -5.78 1.01 3.59
CA LYS A 312 -4.48 1.16 2.94
C LYS A 312 -4.64 1.65 1.49
N LEU A 313 -3.82 2.62 1.09
CA LEU A 313 -3.68 3.04 -0.29
C LEU A 313 -2.65 2.15 -1.00
N GLU A 314 -3.08 1.49 -2.06
CA GLU A 314 -2.16 0.74 -2.93
C GLU A 314 -1.31 1.66 -3.79
N ARG A 315 -0.11 1.20 -4.12
CA ARG A 315 0.87 2.02 -4.82
C ARG A 315 0.45 2.14 -6.29
N ASP A 316 0.62 3.34 -6.83
CA ASP A 316 0.32 3.68 -8.22
C ASP A 316 -1.17 3.56 -8.61
N GLU A 317 -2.05 3.30 -7.65
CA GLU A 317 -3.51 3.34 -7.82
C GLU A 317 -4.09 4.72 -7.45
N ILE A 318 -5.10 5.15 -8.21
CA ILE A 318 -5.84 6.39 -7.95
C ILE A 318 -7.09 6.04 -7.15
N VAL A 319 -7.24 6.66 -5.98
CA VAL A 319 -8.37 6.43 -5.08
C VAL A 319 -9.11 7.74 -4.84
N GLN A 320 -10.42 7.74 -5.06
CA GLN A 320 -11.29 8.83 -4.62
C GLN A 320 -11.50 8.71 -3.11
N VAL A 321 -11.02 9.70 -2.37
CA VAL A 321 -11.12 9.72 -0.90
C VAL A 321 -12.19 10.67 -0.40
N PHE A 322 -12.62 11.61 -1.23
CA PHE A 322 -13.73 12.51 -0.96
C PHE A 322 -14.67 12.58 -2.16
N ASP A 323 -15.97 12.50 -1.94
CA ASP A 323 -17.02 12.75 -2.93
C ASP A 323 -17.77 14.03 -2.55
N THR A 324 -17.57 15.06 -3.37
CA THR A 324 -18.19 16.37 -3.16
C THR A 324 -19.71 16.32 -3.33
N SER A 325 -20.22 15.51 -4.25
CA SER A 325 -21.66 15.36 -4.49
C SER A 325 -22.33 14.65 -3.32
N GLN A 326 -21.69 13.63 -2.76
CA GLN A 326 -22.15 12.96 -1.55
C GLN A 326 -22.21 13.94 -0.37
N PHE A 327 -21.16 14.72 -0.16
CA PHE A 327 -21.13 15.73 0.91
C PHE A 327 -22.30 16.71 0.79
N PHE A 328 -22.58 17.25 -0.40
CA PHE A 328 -23.71 18.17 -0.58
C PHE A 328 -25.07 17.54 -0.32
N ARG A 329 -25.27 16.26 -0.68
CA ARG A 329 -26.52 15.54 -0.35
C ARG A 329 -26.69 15.40 1.15
N GLU A 330 -25.62 15.03 1.87
CA GLU A 330 -25.65 14.91 3.33
C GLU A 330 -25.85 16.28 4.01
N LEU A 331 -25.24 17.34 3.48
CA LEU A 331 -25.43 18.71 3.96
C LEU A 331 -26.87 19.20 3.75
N GLN A 332 -27.49 18.89 2.61
CA GLN A 332 -28.90 19.22 2.36
C GLN A 332 -29.82 18.47 3.33
N GLN A 333 -29.51 17.20 3.63
CA GLN A 333 -30.25 16.43 4.64
C GLN A 333 -30.10 17.03 6.04
N PHE A 334 -28.92 17.54 6.41
CA PHE A 334 -28.71 18.27 7.66
C PHE A 334 -29.59 19.53 7.79
N TYR A 335 -29.86 20.23 6.69
CA TYR A 335 -30.80 21.37 6.72
C TYR A 335 -32.27 20.95 6.75
N GLY A 336 -32.62 19.83 6.11
CA GLY A 336 -34.01 19.34 6.03
C GLY A 336 -34.45 18.43 7.19
N SER A 337 -33.50 17.85 7.92
CA SER A 337 -33.71 16.95 9.06
C SER A 337 -32.65 17.27 10.11
N GLN A 338 -32.93 17.16 11.42
CA GLN A 338 -31.90 17.34 12.48
C GLN A 338 -30.85 16.21 12.50
N ALA A 339 -30.25 15.91 11.34
CA ALA A 339 -29.16 14.96 11.18
C ALA A 339 -27.84 15.57 11.71
N ARG A 340 -26.76 14.78 11.71
CA ARG A 340 -25.42 15.29 12.01
C ARG A 340 -24.85 16.02 10.81
N LEU A 341 -24.04 17.04 11.09
CA LEU A 341 -23.25 17.76 10.09
C LEU A 341 -22.27 16.77 9.41
N PRO A 342 -22.19 16.72 8.07
CA PRO A 342 -21.27 15.83 7.37
C PRO A 342 -19.80 16.22 7.61
N ASP A 343 -18.90 15.24 7.64
CA ASP A 343 -17.46 15.49 7.79
C ASP A 343 -16.85 15.89 6.44
N SER A 344 -16.19 17.05 6.39
CA SER A 344 -15.48 17.57 5.22
C SER A 344 -14.06 17.04 5.09
N ARG A 345 -13.53 16.38 6.12
CA ARG A 345 -12.10 16.09 6.24
C ARG A 345 -11.72 14.77 5.60
N VAL A 346 -10.64 14.81 4.83
CA VAL A 346 -9.85 13.64 4.47
C VAL A 346 -8.65 13.58 5.40
N VAL A 347 -8.33 12.40 5.93
CA VAL A 347 -7.13 12.20 6.75
C VAL A 347 -6.25 11.13 6.11
N LEU A 348 -5.00 11.47 5.87
CA LEU A 348 -3.95 10.55 5.44
C LEU A 348 -3.02 10.23 6.60
N CYS A 349 -2.83 8.95 6.91
CA CYS A 349 -1.94 8.47 7.95
C CYS A 349 -0.73 7.78 7.33
N PHE A 350 0.48 8.20 7.69
CA PHE A 350 1.71 7.70 7.08
C PHE A 350 2.47 6.77 8.04
N GLY A 351 2.81 5.57 7.56
CA GLY A 351 3.64 4.59 8.28
C GLY A 351 2.91 3.73 9.33
N GLU A 352 1.65 4.05 9.63
CA GLU A 352 0.84 3.37 10.64
C GLU A 352 -0.55 3.07 10.12
N GLU A 353 -1.12 1.94 10.56
CA GLU A 353 -2.46 1.51 10.22
C GLU A 353 -3.51 2.55 10.63
N PHE A 354 -4.49 2.78 9.75
CA PHE A 354 -5.57 3.72 9.98
C PHE A 354 -6.76 3.42 9.04
N PRO A 355 -8.02 3.58 9.48
CA PRO A 355 -8.43 3.76 10.87
C PRO A 355 -8.15 2.52 11.73
N ASP A 356 -7.84 2.73 13.00
CA ASP A 356 -7.65 1.70 14.03
C ASP A 356 -8.18 2.19 15.39
N MET A 357 -7.98 1.40 16.44
CA MET A 357 -8.40 1.77 17.81
C MET A 357 -7.44 2.77 18.49
N ALA A 358 -6.32 3.12 17.85
CA ALA A 358 -5.36 4.04 18.44
C ALA A 358 -5.85 5.49 18.31
N PRO A 359 -5.72 6.31 19.36
CA PRO A 359 -6.09 7.72 19.28
C PRO A 359 -5.31 8.45 18.19
N LEU A 360 -5.96 9.37 17.45
CA LEU A 360 -5.30 10.17 16.40
C LEU A 360 -4.05 10.91 16.92
N ARG A 361 -4.08 11.38 18.17
CA ARG A 361 -2.96 12.05 18.83
C ARG A 361 -1.72 11.17 19.04
N SER A 362 -1.87 9.85 18.95
CA SER A 362 -0.74 8.91 19.05
C SER A 362 -0.07 8.63 17.70
N LYS A 363 -0.71 9.02 16.58
CA LYS A 363 -0.18 8.79 15.23
C LYS A 363 1.02 9.68 14.95
N LEU A 364 2.03 9.10 14.33
CA LEU A 364 3.31 9.70 13.98
C LEU A 364 3.15 10.87 13.02
N ILE A 365 2.43 10.63 11.91
CA ILE A 365 2.19 11.63 10.87
C ILE A 365 0.75 11.49 10.37
N LEU A 366 -0.05 12.53 10.61
CA LEU A 366 -1.34 12.72 9.95
C LEU A 366 -1.28 13.94 9.04
N VAL A 367 -1.90 13.82 7.87
CA VAL A 367 -2.14 14.95 6.97
C VAL A 367 -3.63 15.06 6.75
N GLN A 368 -4.22 16.15 7.22
CA GLN A 368 -5.61 16.48 6.99
C GLN A 368 -5.73 17.31 5.71
N VAL A 369 -6.64 16.93 4.82
CA VAL A 369 -6.91 17.59 3.54
C VAL A 369 -8.38 17.96 3.49
N GLU A 370 -8.68 19.20 3.15
CA GLU A 370 -10.03 19.71 2.97
C GLU A 370 -10.10 20.58 1.72
N GLN A 371 -11.19 20.46 0.95
CA GLN A 371 -11.50 21.43 -0.09
C GLN A 371 -11.87 22.76 0.59
N LEU A 372 -11.20 23.86 0.23
CA LEU A 372 -11.38 25.15 0.91
C LEU A 372 -12.84 25.62 0.86
N TYR A 373 -13.47 25.47 -0.30
CA TYR A 373 -14.88 25.82 -0.49
C TYR A 373 -15.82 25.03 0.43
N VAL A 374 -15.60 23.71 0.56
CA VAL A 374 -16.38 22.84 1.45
C VAL A 374 -16.19 23.25 2.91
N ARG A 375 -14.95 23.53 3.31
CA ARG A 375 -14.64 23.99 4.66
C ARG A 375 -15.36 25.29 5.02
N GLN A 376 -15.39 26.27 4.11
CA GLN A 376 -16.09 27.54 4.32
C GLN A 376 -17.60 27.32 4.55
N LEU A 377 -18.21 26.44 3.74
CA LEU A 377 -19.63 26.09 3.90
C LEU A 377 -19.94 25.46 5.27
N VAL A 378 -19.08 24.55 5.75
CA VAL A 378 -19.22 23.92 7.08
C VAL A 378 -19.08 24.96 8.19
N GLU A 379 -18.08 25.85 8.10
CA GLU A 379 -17.85 26.90 9.09
C GLU A 379 -19.03 27.87 9.18
N ASP A 380 -19.64 28.25 8.05
CA ASP A 380 -20.79 29.15 8.02
C ASP A 380 -22.08 28.47 8.53
N SER A 381 -22.25 27.17 8.22
CA SER A 381 -23.33 26.34 8.77
C SER A 381 -23.24 26.22 10.31
N GLY A 382 -22.02 26.08 10.84
CA GLY A 382 -21.76 26.00 12.28
C GLY A 382 -22.03 27.31 13.03
N LYS A 383 -21.72 28.46 12.40
CA LYS A 383 -22.00 29.79 12.98
C LYS A 383 -23.51 30.08 13.02
N SER A 384 -24.26 29.70 11.99
CA SER A 384 -25.71 29.91 11.93
C SER A 384 -26.48 29.12 12.99
N CYS A 385 -25.98 27.94 13.41
CA CYS A 385 -26.57 27.15 14.49
C CYS A 385 -26.10 27.58 15.90
N GLY A 386 -25.03 28.38 16.02
CA GLY A 386 -24.41 28.76 17.30
C GLY A 386 -24.93 30.04 17.96
N LEU A 387 -25.86 30.77 17.35
CA LEU A 387 -26.34 32.10 17.81
C LEU A 387 -27.31 32.07 19.02
N GLY A 388 -27.24 31.04 19.86
CA GLY A 388 -28.03 30.91 21.10
C GLY A 388 -27.31 31.32 22.40
N ALA A 389 -26.04 31.70 22.39
CA ALA A 389 -25.32 32.08 23.61
C ALA A 389 -24.40 33.30 23.40
N VAL A 390 -24.66 34.38 24.15
CA VAL A 390 -23.97 35.68 24.05
C VAL A 390 -22.94 35.85 25.19
N LEU A 391 -21.65 35.97 24.80
CA LEU A 391 -20.49 36.77 25.30
C LEU A 391 -19.85 36.58 26.71
N PRO A 392 -18.58 37.02 26.96
CA PRO A 392 -17.60 37.70 26.08
C PRO A 392 -16.17 37.08 25.99
N THR A 393 -15.36 37.62 25.06
CA THR A 393 -13.93 37.40 24.70
C THR A 393 -12.92 37.93 25.75
N PRO A 394 -11.56 37.86 25.58
CA PRO A 394 -10.69 37.12 24.64
C PRO A 394 -9.60 36.27 25.35
N ASP A 395 -9.11 35.18 24.73
CA ASP A 395 -7.74 34.71 25.00
C ASP A 395 -7.25 33.80 23.86
N GLU A 396 -5.93 33.82 23.61
CA GLU A 396 -5.25 33.06 22.56
C GLU A 396 -5.70 31.59 22.47
N PRO A 397 -5.79 30.99 21.27
CA PRO A 397 -6.17 29.60 21.14
C PRO A 397 -5.02 28.72 21.67
N THR A 398 -5.17 28.22 22.89
CA THR A 398 -4.39 27.12 23.44
C THR A 398 -4.52 25.88 22.54
N PRO A 399 -3.43 25.12 22.32
CA PRO A 399 -3.38 24.02 21.33
C PRO A 399 -4.26 22.80 21.66
N ASP A 400 -5.05 22.85 22.74
CA ASP A 400 -5.89 21.73 23.21
C ASP A 400 -7.35 21.78 22.73
N GLN A 401 -7.77 22.82 21.98
CA GLN A 401 -9.14 22.87 21.40
C GLN A 401 -9.31 22.13 20.07
N ALA A 402 -8.23 21.68 19.42
CA ALA A 402 -8.29 21.04 18.11
C ALA A 402 -8.95 19.64 18.09
N PHE A 403 -9.30 19.08 19.24
CA PHE A 403 -9.83 17.70 19.34
C PHE A 403 -11.26 17.58 19.87
N ARG A 404 -11.99 18.70 20.07
CA ARG A 404 -13.39 18.68 20.57
C ARG A 404 -14.46 18.52 19.48
N MET A 405 -14.12 18.06 18.28
CA MET A 405 -15.09 17.73 17.21
C MET A 405 -14.91 16.30 16.70
N PHE A 406 -14.94 15.33 17.61
CA PHE A 406 -15.19 13.93 17.32
C PHE A 406 -16.37 13.48 18.18
N PRO A 407 -17.33 12.71 17.65
CA PRO A 407 -18.35 12.10 18.49
C PRO A 407 -17.66 11.24 19.55
N GLU A 408 -17.82 11.61 20.82
CA GLU A 408 -17.35 10.82 21.95
C GLU A 408 -18.01 9.43 21.90
N ILE A 409 -17.20 8.40 21.63
CA ILE A 409 -17.50 7.06 22.10
C ILE A 409 -16.43 6.73 23.14
N CYS A 410 -16.91 6.65 24.38
CA CYS A 410 -16.23 6.27 25.62
C CYS A 410 -15.15 7.23 26.16
N ALA A 411 -15.57 8.07 27.11
CA ALA A 411 -14.71 8.66 28.11
C ALA A 411 -14.40 7.64 29.24
N SER A 412 -13.12 7.51 29.60
CA SER A 412 -12.69 7.55 31.02
C SER A 412 -11.17 7.70 31.14
N HIS A 413 -10.78 8.77 31.85
CA HIS A 413 -9.56 9.04 32.63
C HIS A 413 -8.13 8.83 32.07
N GLN A 414 -7.45 9.98 31.92
CA GLN A 414 -6.06 10.37 32.26
C GLN A 414 -4.93 9.32 32.32
N ARG A 415 -3.98 9.42 31.35
CA ARG A 415 -2.50 9.47 31.47
C ARG A 415 -1.90 9.56 30.04
N PRO A 416 -0.73 10.19 29.82
CA PRO A 416 -0.06 10.15 28.52
C PRO A 416 0.57 8.76 28.33
N PHE A 417 -0.23 7.81 27.87
CA PHE A 417 0.24 6.49 27.47
C PHE A 417 0.71 6.55 26.01
N PHE A 418 2.00 6.78 25.80
CA PHE A 418 2.64 6.29 24.58
C PHE A 418 2.89 4.79 24.79
N ARG A 419 2.14 3.93 24.09
CA ARG A 419 2.36 2.48 24.15
C ARG A 419 3.74 2.18 23.55
N GLU A 420 4.51 1.43 24.33
CA GLU A 420 5.95 1.25 24.18
C GLU A 420 6.39 0.52 22.89
N ASN A 421 5.46 -0.15 22.18
CA ASN A 421 5.75 -1.06 21.08
C ASN A 421 4.83 -0.87 19.84
N GLN A 422 4.73 0.34 19.29
CA GLN A 422 4.21 0.46 17.91
C GLN A 422 5.36 0.35 16.91
N GLN A 423 5.39 -0.77 16.20
CA GLN A 423 6.28 -1.01 15.08
C GLN A 423 5.89 -0.06 13.94
N ILE A 424 6.79 0.88 13.61
CA ILE A 424 6.78 1.53 12.30
C ILE A 424 6.90 0.39 11.30
N THR A 425 5.81 0.13 10.60
CA THR A 425 5.70 -1.00 9.72
C THR A 425 5.93 -0.38 8.33
N VAL A 426 7.21 -0.41 7.94
CA VAL A 426 7.83 0.29 6.80
C VAL A 426 7.33 -0.29 5.49
#